data_AF-A0A2T0QAH6-F1
#
_entry.id   AF-A0A2T0QAH6-F1
#
_cell.length_a   1.000
_cell.length_b   1.000
_cell.length_c   1.000
_cell.angle_alpha   90.00
_cell.angle_beta   90.00
_cell.angle_gamma   90.00
#
_symmetry.space_group_name_H-M   'P 1'
#
loop_
_entity.id
_entity.type
_entity.pdbx_description
1 polymer ?
#
loop_
_entity_poly.entity_id
_entity_poly.type
_entity_poly.pdbx_seq_one_letter_code
_entity_poly.pdbx_strand_id
1 'polypeptide(L)' 'MQRGSDKHSPRVDENLRHETEGMVRSGHPTRAREDREVEPTVTDDGTSATERPDAADEEFEADRESGG' A
#
# COMPACT_ATOMS: atom_id res chain seq x y z
N MET A 1 -33.81 -0.56 -24.15
CA MET A 1 -32.51 -0.73 -23.46
C MET A 1 -32.80 -1.22 -22.05
N GLN A 2 -32.56 -2.50 -21.76
CA GLN A 2 -32.60 -3.01 -20.38
C GLN A 2 -31.28 -2.62 -19.72
N ARG A 3 -31.35 -1.84 -18.64
CA ARG A 3 -30.19 -1.41 -17.85
C ARG A 3 -30.34 -2.01 -16.45
N GLY A 4 -29.90 -3.25 -16.27
CA GLY A 4 -29.95 -3.93 -14.97
C GLY A 4 -29.54 -5.39 -15.09
N SER A 5 -29.01 -5.95 -14.00
CA SER A 5 -28.72 -7.38 -13.91
C SER A 5 -30.03 -8.15 -13.76
N ASP A 6 -30.29 -9.17 -14.57
CA ASP A 6 -31.47 -10.04 -14.38
C ASP A 6 -31.35 -10.93 -13.12
N LYS A 7 -30.20 -10.89 -12.43
CA LYS A 7 -29.91 -11.67 -11.22
C LYS A 7 -30.33 -10.97 -9.92
N HIS A 8 -30.40 -9.64 -9.94
CA HIS A 8 -30.59 -8.84 -8.73
C HIS A 8 -31.58 -7.71 -8.99
N SER A 9 -32.27 -7.26 -7.94
CA SER A 9 -33.14 -6.09 -8.06
C SER A 9 -32.29 -4.81 -8.19
N PRO A 10 -32.81 -3.72 -8.81
CA PRO A 10 -32.05 -2.48 -9.00
C PRO A 10 -31.46 -1.89 -7.70
N ARG A 11 -32.14 -2.10 -6.58
CA ARG A 11 -31.66 -1.65 -5.26
C ARG A 11 -30.41 -2.44 -4.80
N VAL A 12 -30.38 -3.74 -5.08
CA VAL A 12 -29.24 -4.60 -4.74
C VAL A 12 -28.07 -4.28 -5.67
N ASP A 13 -28.33 -4.04 -6.95
CA ASP A 13 -27.31 -3.61 -7.92
C ASP A 13 -26.63 -2.29 -7.49
N GLU A 14 -27.39 -1.29 -7.04
CA GLU A 14 -26.80 -0.01 -6.59
C GLU A 14 -25.91 -0.19 -5.36
N ASN A 15 -26.30 -1.04 -4.41
CA ASN A 15 -25.48 -1.31 -3.23
C ASN A 15 -24.15 -1.99 -3.61
N LEU A 16 -24.20 -3.01 -4.48
CA LEU A 16 -23.01 -3.71 -4.97
C LEU A 16 -22.10 -2.78 -5.77
N ARG A 17 -22.69 -1.88 -6.56
CA ARG A 17 -21.96 -0.83 -7.27
C ARG A 17 -21.22 0.08 -6.30
N HIS A 18 -21.87 0.57 -5.24
CA HIS A 18 -21.22 1.44 -4.26
C HIS A 18 -20.04 0.77 -3.55
N GLU A 19 -20.17 -0.49 -3.15
CA GLU A 19 -19.09 -1.27 -2.51
C GLU A 19 -17.88 -1.43 -3.44
N THR A 20 -18.14 -1.80 -4.69
CA THR A 20 -17.08 -1.99 -5.69
C THR A 20 -16.44 -0.68 -6.15
N GLU A 21 -17.23 0.39 -6.28
CA GLU A 21 -16.74 1.73 -6.63
C GLU A 21 -15.81 2.30 -5.55
N GLY A 22 -16.11 2.08 -4.27
CA GLY A 22 -15.22 2.44 -3.17
C GLY A 22 -13.86 1.76 -3.26
N MET A 23 -13.84 0.46 -3.56
CA MET A 23 -12.60 -0.30 -3.72
C MET A 23 -11.79 0.17 -4.93
N VAL A 24 -12.43 0.37 -6.09
CA VAL A 24 -11.75 0.80 -7.33
C VAL A 24 -11.22 2.23 -7.22
N ARG A 25 -11.96 3.14 -6.55
CA ARG A 25 -11.56 4.55 -6.41
C ARG A 25 -10.48 4.78 -5.36
N SER A 26 -10.29 3.84 -4.43
CA SER A 26 -9.23 3.92 -3.40
C SER A 26 -7.81 4.02 -3.96
N GLY A 27 -7.63 3.75 -5.26
CA GLY A 27 -6.32 3.79 -5.92
C GLY A 27 -5.46 2.57 -5.62
N HIS A 28 -5.92 1.66 -4.76
CA HIS A 28 -5.24 0.41 -4.47
C HIS A 28 -5.65 -0.70 -5.45
N PRO A 29 -4.74 -1.60 -5.81
CA PRO A 29 -5.06 -2.75 -6.66
C PRO A 29 -6.16 -3.62 -6.01
N THR A 30 -7.34 -3.69 -6.62
CA THR A 30 -8.43 -4.60 -6.17
C THR A 30 -8.16 -6.06 -6.51
N ARG A 31 -7.11 -6.32 -7.30
CA ARG A 31 -6.57 -7.63 -7.61
C ARG A 31 -5.06 -7.51 -7.67
N ALA A 32 -4.44 -7.55 -6.51
CA ALA A 32 -3.00 -7.54 -6.39
C ALA A 32 -2.44 -8.91 -6.79
N ARG A 33 -1.38 -8.91 -7.61
CA ARG A 33 -0.47 -10.04 -7.71
C ARG A 33 0.80 -9.56 -7.02
N GLU A 34 1.36 -10.37 -6.13
CA GLU A 34 2.50 -9.99 -5.28
C GLU A 34 3.69 -9.47 -6.11
N ASP A 35 3.84 -9.93 -7.36
CA ASP A 35 4.90 -9.48 -8.29
C ASP A 35 4.78 -8.04 -8.78
N ARG A 36 3.64 -7.37 -8.55
CA ARG A 36 3.35 -6.01 -9.04
C ARG A 36 2.98 -5.04 -7.92
N GLU A 37 3.06 -5.48 -6.68
CA GLU A 37 2.84 -4.62 -5.52
C GLU A 37 4.09 -3.76 -5.31
N VAL A 38 3.89 -2.46 -5.13
CA VAL A 38 4.99 -1.57 -4.72
C VAL A 38 5.25 -1.82 -3.24
N GLU A 39 6.51 -1.95 -2.87
CA GLU A 39 6.88 -2.13 -1.46
C GLU A 39 6.34 -0.98 -0.59
N PRO A 40 5.96 -1.26 0.67
CA PRO A 40 5.44 -0.25 1.58
C PRO A 40 6.50 0.83 1.86
N THR A 41 6.07 2.10 1.90
CA THR A 41 6.98 3.23 2.17
C THR A 41 7.34 3.38 3.65
N VAL A 42 6.77 2.54 4.52
CA VAL A 42 6.87 2.59 5.98
C VAL A 42 7.11 1.17 6.50
N THR A 43 7.93 1.04 7.54
CA THR A 43 8.19 -0.21 8.27
C THR A 43 7.03 -0.58 9.20
N ASP A 44 7.08 -1.79 9.76
CA ASP A 44 6.07 -2.26 10.72
C ASP A 44 5.96 -1.37 11.98
N ASP A 45 7.07 -0.74 12.38
CA ASP A 45 7.13 0.18 13.52
C ASP A 45 6.77 1.64 13.15
N GLY A 46 6.37 1.89 11.90
CA GLY A 46 5.90 3.21 11.47
C GLY A 46 7.02 4.16 11.01
N THR A 47 8.26 3.70 10.89
CA THR A 47 9.39 4.50 10.39
C THR A 47 9.45 4.47 8.86
N SER A 48 9.96 5.52 8.22
CA SER A 48 10.07 5.56 6.76
C SER A 48 11.08 4.53 6.24
N ALA A 49 10.64 3.65 5.33
CA ALA A 49 11.49 2.63 4.72
C ALA A 49 12.34 3.17 3.54
N THR A 50 12.01 4.36 3.04
CA THR A 50 12.71 5.00 1.91
C THR A 50 13.91 5.85 2.37
N GLU A 51 13.89 6.30 3.63
CA GLU A 51 15.05 6.97 4.22
C GLU A 51 16.04 5.89 4.62
N ARG A 52 17.20 5.84 3.94
CA ARG A 52 18.24 4.84 4.17
C ARG A 52 18.65 4.84 5.66
N PRO A 53 18.36 3.78 6.44
CA PRO A 53 18.72 3.73 7.86
C PRO A 53 20.24 3.51 8.08
N ASP A 54 20.98 3.14 7.03
CA ASP A 54 22.43 2.93 7.02
C ASP A 54 23.25 4.21 7.27
N ALA A 55 22.64 5.40 7.21
CA ALA A 55 23.32 6.63 7.63
C ALA A 55 23.36 6.84 9.16
N ALA A 56 22.62 6.06 9.95
CA ALA A 56 22.57 6.22 11.41
C ALA A 56 23.61 5.37 12.17
N ASP A 57 24.14 4.31 11.54
CA ASP A 57 25.15 3.42 12.18
C ASP A 57 26.61 3.80 11.84
N GLU A 58 26.87 4.72 10.92
CA GLU A 58 28.24 5.15 10.58
C GLU A 58 28.90 6.09 11.61
N GLU A 59 28.17 6.64 12.58
CA GLU A 59 28.77 7.56 13.57
C GLU A 59 29.53 6.86 14.71
N PHE A 60 29.35 5.55 14.93
CA PHE A 60 29.96 4.86 16.08
C PHE A 60 31.33 4.20 15.79
N GLU A 61 31.74 4.08 14.51
CA GLU A 61 33.01 3.44 14.14
C GLU A 61 34.17 4.41 13.86
N ALA A 62 33.96 5.73 13.88
CA ALA A 62 35.03 6.71 13.66
C ALA A 62 35.90 7.01 14.89
N ASP A 63 35.47 6.65 16.11
CA ASP A 63 36.21 6.98 17.36
C ASP A 63 37.30 5.96 17.72
N ARG A 64 37.31 4.77 17.11
CA ARG A 64 38.29 3.71 17.45
C ARG A 64 39.66 3.86 16.79
N GLU A 65 39.80 4.71 15.77
CA GLU A 65 41.04 4.82 14.98
C GLU A 65 41.93 6.03 15.37
N SER A 66 41.53 6.86 16.33
CA SER A 66 42.29 8.04 16.78
C SER A 66 43.18 7.80 18.02
N GLY A 67 43.44 6.55 18.39
CA GLY A 67 44.27 6.19 19.55
C GLY A 67 45.56 5.48 19.15
N GLY A 68 46.50 6.20 18.51
CA GLY A 68 47.86 5.75 18.20
C GLY A 68 48.91 6.73 18.70
#